data_AF-J2MN21-F1
#
_entry.id   AF-J2MN21-F1
#
_cell.length_a   1.000
_cell.length_b   1.000
_cell.length_c   1.000
_cell.angle_alpha   90.00
_cell.angle_beta   90.00
_cell.angle_gamma   90.00
#
_symmetry.space_group_name_H-M   'P 1'
#
loop_
_entity.id
_entity.type
_entity.pdbx_description
1 polymer ?
#
loop_
_entity_poly.entity_id
_entity_poly.type
_entity_poly.pdbx_seq_one_letter_code
_entity_poly.pdbx_strand_id
1 'polypeptide(L)'
;MKKFPSASTKIELGYSENKEVVIASIAGIAIKRFRTMQDQDVFLGKNITIFSGRNGTMKTSLMGLIAHPFNSEAQDVFGKVLKTPLKEVFKLSPVFDRDRYEYDLILCTDKGIMLKETVAMYYVGDKTNRHRVVVSGAEKGDGNFAYNTSFLNLKRLYPLVDTKAVPDKAASLDLSPEEAADLKDYYETVLPSTDYNQFTPVHEKNVKTTFAPVGEGARYDWLSISSGEDNLGAIFNRLLGFRRSFKGRNGGGNGIFV
;
A
#
# COMPACT_ATOMS: atom_id res chain seq x y z
N MET A 1 -7.36 7.92 -28.23
CA MET A 1 -7.42 7.16 -26.96
C MET A 1 -5.99 6.97 -26.47
N LYS A 2 -5.71 7.26 -25.20
CA LYS A 2 -4.39 7.02 -24.60
C LYS A 2 -4.18 5.50 -24.54
N LYS A 3 -3.06 4.99 -25.03
CA LYS A 3 -2.64 3.58 -24.91
C LYS A 3 -1.29 3.55 -24.22
N PHE A 4 -0.99 2.46 -23.53
CA PHE A 4 0.36 2.26 -23.01
C PHE A 4 1.36 2.17 -24.17
N PRO A 5 2.58 2.73 -24.00
CA PRO A 5 3.68 2.51 -24.94
C PRO A 5 3.99 1.01 -25.08
N SER A 6 4.80 0.66 -26.10
CA SER A 6 5.39 -0.68 -26.17
C SER A 6 6.10 -1.02 -24.86
N ALA A 7 5.78 -2.16 -24.29
CA ALA A 7 6.36 -2.65 -23.05
C ALA A 7 6.90 -4.05 -23.28
N SER A 8 8.05 -4.34 -22.68
CA SER A 8 8.72 -5.63 -22.77
C SER A 8 8.31 -6.54 -21.62
N THR A 9 8.38 -7.84 -21.83
CA THR A 9 8.29 -8.83 -20.74
C THR A 9 9.58 -8.83 -19.93
N LYS A 10 9.57 -9.42 -18.74
CA LYS A 10 10.77 -9.57 -17.92
C LYS A 10 11.89 -10.35 -18.65
N ILE A 11 11.51 -11.36 -19.43
CA ILE A 11 12.44 -12.24 -20.16
C ILE A 11 13.14 -11.45 -21.26
N GLU A 12 12.39 -10.64 -22.00
CA GLU A 12 12.95 -9.75 -23.03
C GLU A 12 13.93 -8.72 -22.45
N LEU A 13 13.73 -8.33 -21.19
CA LEU A 13 14.64 -7.43 -20.46
C LEU A 13 15.80 -8.16 -19.76
N GLY A 14 15.89 -9.49 -19.92
CA GLY A 14 16.98 -10.31 -19.37
C GLY A 14 16.85 -10.65 -17.88
N TYR A 15 15.68 -10.44 -17.27
CA TYR A 15 15.44 -10.83 -15.88
C TYR A 15 14.98 -12.28 -15.80
N SER A 16 15.53 -13.02 -14.83
CA SER A 16 15.15 -14.40 -14.56
C SER A 16 14.02 -14.48 -13.53
N GLU A 17 13.98 -13.53 -12.59
CA GLU A 17 12.93 -13.47 -11.57
C GLU A 17 12.27 -12.08 -11.48
N ASN A 18 10.97 -12.04 -11.16
CA ASN A 18 10.25 -10.77 -10.92
C ASN A 18 10.85 -9.96 -9.76
N LYS A 19 11.53 -10.62 -8.82
CA LYS A 19 12.17 -9.97 -7.67
C LYS A 19 13.45 -9.21 -8.03
N GLU A 20 14.07 -9.52 -9.19
CA GLU A 20 15.27 -8.84 -9.69
C GLU A 20 14.94 -7.49 -10.32
N VAL A 21 13.70 -7.29 -10.73
CA VAL A 21 13.24 -6.06 -11.39
C VAL A 21 13.24 -4.91 -10.39
N VAL A 22 14.10 -3.92 -10.63
CA VAL A 22 14.09 -2.66 -9.88
C VAL A 22 13.02 -1.75 -10.49
N ILE A 23 11.95 -1.54 -9.74
CA ILE A 23 10.78 -0.76 -10.19
C ILE A 23 10.99 0.70 -9.83
N ALA A 24 10.98 1.60 -10.83
CA ALA A 24 10.96 3.05 -10.64
C ALA A 24 9.55 3.54 -10.27
N SER A 25 8.53 3.11 -11.01
CA SER A 25 7.14 3.48 -10.75
C SER A 25 6.15 2.50 -11.38
N ILE A 26 4.88 2.60 -10.99
CA ILE A 26 3.79 1.85 -11.61
C ILE A 26 3.09 2.78 -12.60
N ALA A 27 3.12 2.45 -13.88
CA ALA A 27 2.48 3.26 -14.93
C ALA A 27 0.97 3.02 -14.97
N GLY A 28 0.52 1.81 -14.62
CA GLY A 28 -0.89 1.47 -14.57
C GLY A 28 -1.16 -0.02 -14.77
N ILE A 29 -2.41 -0.31 -15.13
CA ILE A 29 -2.85 -1.66 -15.47
C ILE A 29 -3.72 -1.65 -16.73
N ALA A 30 -3.62 -2.70 -17.53
CA ALA A 30 -4.50 -2.96 -18.67
C ALA A 30 -5.43 -4.12 -18.34
N ILE A 31 -6.67 -3.83 -18.01
CA ILE A 31 -7.67 -4.83 -17.57
C ILE A 31 -8.25 -5.50 -18.80
N LYS A 32 -7.99 -6.81 -18.95
CA LYS A 32 -8.66 -7.62 -19.98
C LYS A 32 -10.05 -8.01 -19.49
N ARG A 33 -10.12 -8.57 -18.27
CA ARG A 33 -11.39 -8.94 -17.63
C ARG A 33 -11.26 -8.93 -16.12
N PHE A 34 -12.10 -8.13 -15.46
CA PHE A 34 -12.32 -8.20 -14.02
C PHE A 34 -13.75 -7.75 -13.67
N ARG A 35 -14.59 -8.70 -13.24
CA ARG A 35 -16.03 -8.46 -13.01
C ARG A 35 -16.68 -7.79 -14.23
N THR A 36 -17.25 -6.60 -14.06
CA THR A 36 -17.90 -5.85 -15.14
C THR A 36 -16.91 -5.05 -16.00
N MET A 37 -15.63 -4.95 -15.61
CA MET A 37 -14.60 -4.27 -16.41
C MET A 37 -14.07 -5.22 -17.48
N GLN A 38 -14.15 -4.79 -18.74
CA GLN A 38 -13.64 -5.49 -19.91
C GLN A 38 -12.85 -4.52 -20.78
N ASP A 39 -11.63 -4.92 -21.16
CA ASP A 39 -10.74 -4.17 -22.04
C ASP A 39 -10.60 -2.68 -21.68
N GLN A 40 -10.22 -2.40 -20.44
CA GLN A 40 -10.04 -1.05 -19.90
C GLN A 40 -8.60 -0.79 -19.46
N ASP A 41 -8.02 0.30 -19.94
CA ASP A 41 -6.72 0.79 -19.48
C ASP A 41 -6.89 1.79 -18.33
N VAL A 42 -6.12 1.60 -17.25
CA VAL A 42 -6.08 2.51 -16.11
C VAL A 42 -4.66 3.03 -15.94
N PHE A 43 -4.48 4.32 -16.24
CA PHE A 43 -3.21 5.03 -16.12
C PHE A 43 -3.07 5.66 -14.73
N LEU A 44 -1.88 5.55 -14.14
CA LEU A 44 -1.56 6.20 -12.87
C LEU A 44 -0.77 7.50 -13.12
N GLY A 45 -1.04 8.48 -12.27
CA GLY A 45 -0.23 9.68 -12.14
C GLY A 45 1.14 9.36 -11.52
N LYS A 46 2.12 10.24 -11.74
CA LYS A 46 3.49 10.05 -11.25
C LYS A 46 3.59 10.08 -9.72
N ASN A 47 2.80 10.96 -9.08
CA ASN A 47 2.87 11.21 -7.64
C ASN A 47 1.57 10.81 -6.93
N ILE A 48 0.43 11.25 -7.48
CA ILE A 48 -0.90 11.02 -6.90
C ILE A 48 -1.86 10.63 -8.02
N THR A 49 -2.69 9.63 -7.75
CA THR A 49 -3.82 9.23 -8.60
C THR A 49 -5.10 9.26 -7.78
N ILE A 50 -6.14 9.93 -8.26
CA ILE A 50 -7.42 10.03 -7.57
C ILE A 50 -8.47 9.23 -8.34
N PHE A 51 -9.04 8.22 -7.69
CA PHE A 51 -10.20 7.50 -8.20
C PHE A 51 -11.47 8.06 -7.57
N SER A 52 -12.30 8.75 -8.35
CA SER A 52 -13.60 9.28 -7.91
C SER A 52 -14.76 8.61 -8.66
N GLY A 53 -15.96 8.67 -8.08
CA GLY A 53 -17.16 8.05 -8.67
C GLY A 53 -18.16 7.59 -7.60
N ARG A 54 -19.36 7.17 -8.03
CA ARG A 54 -20.44 6.74 -7.14
C ARG A 54 -20.06 5.50 -6.30
N ASN A 55 -20.76 5.27 -5.20
CA ASN A 55 -20.58 4.02 -4.45
C ASN A 55 -20.90 2.80 -5.34
N GLY A 56 -20.16 1.70 -5.15
CA GLY A 56 -20.32 0.49 -5.95
C GLY A 56 -19.53 0.45 -7.27
N THR A 57 -18.86 1.54 -7.68
CA THR A 57 -18.11 1.59 -8.96
C THR A 57 -16.72 0.93 -8.92
N MET A 58 -16.51 -0.07 -8.06
CA MET A 58 -15.28 -0.87 -7.98
C MET A 58 -13.95 -0.12 -7.70
N LYS A 59 -13.98 1.14 -7.23
CA LYS A 59 -12.77 1.95 -6.94
C LYS A 59 -11.76 1.23 -6.04
N THR A 60 -12.21 0.68 -4.91
CA THR A 60 -11.35 -0.10 -3.99
C THR A 60 -10.82 -1.37 -4.64
N SER A 61 -11.61 -2.01 -5.52
CA SER A 61 -11.14 -3.17 -6.28
C SER A 61 -10.04 -2.79 -7.26
N LEU A 62 -10.16 -1.65 -7.93
CA LEU A 62 -9.13 -1.13 -8.83
C LEU A 62 -7.82 -0.84 -8.10
N MET A 63 -7.92 -0.15 -6.95
CA MET A 63 -6.80 0.05 -6.02
C MET A 63 -6.17 -1.28 -5.58
N GLY A 64 -7.00 -2.28 -5.31
CA GLY A 64 -6.56 -3.64 -4.99
C GLY A 64 -5.74 -4.28 -6.11
N LEU A 65 -6.20 -4.20 -7.37
CA LEU A 65 -5.52 -4.77 -8.55
C LEU A 65 -4.13 -4.17 -8.73
N ILE A 66 -3.97 -2.89 -8.39
CA ILE A 66 -2.68 -2.21 -8.44
C ILE A 66 -1.78 -2.70 -7.30
N ALA A 67 -2.28 -2.83 -6.07
CA ALA A 67 -1.43 -3.02 -4.89
C ALA A 67 -1.04 -4.48 -4.59
N HIS A 68 -1.89 -5.46 -4.90
CA HIS A 68 -1.67 -6.84 -4.46
C HIS A 68 -0.54 -7.65 -5.18
N PRO A 69 -0.10 -7.33 -6.42
CA PRO A 69 0.93 -8.09 -7.12
C PRO A 69 2.35 -7.96 -6.57
N PHE A 70 2.52 -7.29 -5.43
CA PHE A 70 3.81 -6.98 -4.85
C PHE A 70 4.05 -7.73 -3.53
N ASN A 71 5.32 -7.89 -3.18
CA ASN A 71 5.76 -8.43 -1.91
C ASN A 71 6.88 -7.55 -1.36
N SER A 72 6.95 -7.45 -0.04
CA SER A 72 8.02 -6.74 0.65
C SER A 72 8.32 -7.41 1.98
N GLU A 73 9.55 -7.21 2.44
CA GLU A 73 10.01 -7.55 3.79
C GLU A 73 10.17 -6.30 4.66
N ALA A 74 10.05 -5.10 4.07
CA ALA A 74 10.11 -3.84 4.80
C ALA A 74 8.93 -3.71 5.75
N GLN A 75 9.13 -2.97 6.84
CA GLN A 75 8.14 -2.76 7.89
C GLN A 75 7.95 -1.28 8.18
N ASP A 76 6.77 -0.93 8.69
CA ASP A 76 6.53 0.36 9.32
C ASP A 76 7.15 0.43 10.73
N VAL A 77 6.98 1.56 11.41
CA VAL A 77 7.57 1.78 12.74
C VAL A 77 7.06 0.75 13.75
N PHE A 78 5.80 0.32 13.63
CA PHE A 78 5.17 -0.65 14.52
C PHE A 78 5.37 -2.12 14.07
N GLY A 79 6.28 -2.37 13.13
CA GLY A 79 6.64 -3.72 12.68
C GLY A 79 5.65 -4.38 11.72
N LYS A 80 4.64 -3.65 11.20
CA LYS A 80 3.75 -4.18 10.17
C LYS A 80 4.43 -4.12 8.81
N VAL A 81 4.47 -5.26 8.13
CA VAL A 81 5.04 -5.40 6.79
C VAL A 81 4.35 -4.46 5.79
N LEU A 82 5.15 -3.77 4.97
CA LEU A 82 4.72 -2.92 3.85
C LEU A 82 4.30 -3.78 2.65
N LYS A 83 3.26 -4.58 2.88
CA LYS A 83 2.59 -5.40 1.90
C LYS A 83 1.09 -5.19 1.99
N THR A 84 0.41 -5.27 0.85
CA THR A 84 -1.05 -5.32 0.75
C THR A 84 -1.53 -6.74 0.46
N PRO A 85 -1.99 -7.51 1.46
CA PRO A 85 -2.55 -8.83 1.22
C PRO A 85 -3.86 -8.73 0.43
N LEU A 86 -4.10 -9.68 -0.49
CA LEU A 86 -5.31 -9.73 -1.31
C LEU A 86 -6.61 -9.62 -0.49
N LYS A 87 -6.66 -10.30 0.67
CA LYS A 87 -7.82 -10.29 1.59
C LYS A 87 -8.11 -8.92 2.21
N GLU A 88 -7.16 -8.00 2.23
CA GLU A 88 -7.37 -6.65 2.77
C GLU A 88 -8.06 -5.72 1.77
N VAL A 89 -7.83 -5.95 0.47
CA VAL A 89 -8.35 -5.11 -0.62
C VAL A 89 -9.51 -5.75 -1.39
N PHE A 90 -9.63 -7.07 -1.39
CA PHE A 90 -10.74 -7.78 -2.02
C PHE A 90 -11.56 -8.63 -1.06
N LYS A 91 -12.86 -8.61 -1.30
CA LYS A 91 -13.79 -9.68 -0.93
C LYS A 91 -14.27 -10.32 -2.22
N LEU A 92 -13.54 -11.33 -2.68
CA LEU A 92 -13.94 -12.15 -3.82
C LEU A 92 -14.94 -13.21 -3.34
N SER A 93 -16.11 -13.26 -3.97
CA SER A 93 -17.17 -14.19 -3.66
C SER A 93 -16.84 -15.58 -4.22
N PRO A 94 -16.84 -16.64 -3.38
CA PRO A 94 -16.77 -18.02 -3.85
C PRO A 94 -17.97 -18.44 -4.72
N VAL A 95 -19.04 -17.64 -4.74
CA VAL A 95 -20.25 -17.91 -5.52
C VAL A 95 -20.25 -17.14 -6.84
N PHE A 96 -19.90 -15.85 -6.80
CA PHE A 96 -20.02 -14.95 -7.96
C PHE A 96 -18.69 -14.67 -8.67
N ASP A 97 -17.55 -14.71 -7.97
CA ASP A 97 -16.24 -14.50 -8.58
C ASP A 97 -15.64 -15.86 -9.02
N ARG A 98 -16.35 -16.58 -9.91
CA ARG A 98 -15.95 -17.92 -10.42
C ARG A 98 -15.10 -17.86 -11.69
N ASP A 99 -15.21 -16.76 -12.43
CA ASP A 99 -14.49 -16.56 -13.69
C ASP A 99 -12.99 -16.42 -13.49
N ARG A 100 -12.24 -16.65 -14.57
CA ARG A 100 -10.84 -16.24 -14.66
C ARG A 100 -10.78 -14.75 -14.97
N TYR A 101 -10.15 -14.00 -14.07
CA TYR A 101 -9.81 -12.60 -14.27
C TYR A 101 -8.37 -12.47 -14.72
N GLU A 102 -8.13 -11.47 -15.55
CA GLU A 102 -6.82 -11.21 -16.12
C GLU A 102 -6.64 -9.73 -16.41
N TYR A 103 -5.46 -9.22 -16.08
CA TYR A 103 -5.00 -7.89 -16.44
C TYR A 103 -3.48 -7.89 -16.59
N ASP A 104 -2.95 -6.90 -17.27
CA ASP A 104 -1.51 -6.71 -17.35
C ASP A 104 -1.09 -5.58 -16.40
N LEU A 105 -0.08 -5.85 -15.58
CA LEU A 105 0.58 -4.86 -14.74
C LEU A 105 1.67 -4.17 -15.56
N ILE A 106 1.69 -2.84 -15.53
CA ILE A 106 2.59 -2.04 -16.36
C ILE A 106 3.48 -1.19 -15.44
N LEU A 107 4.77 -1.49 -15.49
CA LEU A 107 5.79 -0.95 -14.60
C LEU A 107 6.81 -0.16 -15.42
N CYS A 108 7.35 0.90 -14.82
CA CYS A 108 8.56 1.54 -15.31
C CYS A 108 9.73 1.02 -14.48
N THR A 109 10.75 0.49 -15.14
CA THR A 109 12.00 0.06 -14.50
C THR A 109 12.90 1.26 -14.17
N ASP A 110 13.90 1.05 -13.33
CA ASP A 110 14.97 2.00 -13.05
C ASP A 110 15.72 2.49 -14.30
N LYS A 111 15.76 1.66 -15.36
CA LYS A 111 16.32 1.99 -16.68
C LYS A 111 15.38 2.84 -17.56
N GLY A 112 14.20 3.21 -17.07
CA GLY A 112 13.20 3.97 -17.85
C GLY A 112 12.46 3.14 -18.91
N ILE A 113 12.62 1.81 -18.89
CA ILE A 113 11.96 0.90 -19.83
C ILE A 113 10.64 0.42 -19.21
N MET A 114 9.58 0.39 -20.04
CA MET A 114 8.29 -0.16 -19.64
C MET A 114 8.33 -1.69 -19.65
N LEU A 115 7.97 -2.28 -18.53
CA LEU A 115 7.78 -3.72 -18.36
C LEU A 115 6.29 -4.03 -18.23
N LYS A 116 5.85 -5.11 -18.89
CA LYS A 116 4.47 -5.60 -18.83
C LYS A 116 4.45 -7.06 -18.43
N GLU A 117 3.70 -7.39 -17.39
CA GLU A 117 3.52 -8.77 -16.94
C GLU A 117 2.06 -9.06 -16.61
N THR A 118 1.58 -10.24 -17.02
CA THR A 118 0.19 -10.63 -16.81
C THR A 118 -0.05 -11.09 -15.37
N VAL A 119 -1.16 -10.64 -14.80
CA VAL A 119 -1.68 -11.10 -13.52
C VAL A 119 -3.02 -11.78 -13.76
N ALA A 120 -3.11 -13.04 -13.34
CA ALA A 120 -4.31 -13.85 -13.42
C ALA A 120 -4.88 -14.15 -12.03
N MET A 121 -6.20 -14.09 -11.91
CA MET A 121 -6.92 -14.44 -10.69
C MET A 121 -8.03 -15.44 -11.02
N TYR A 122 -8.13 -16.53 -10.28
CA TYR A 122 -9.14 -17.55 -10.53
C TYR A 122 -9.49 -18.34 -9.27
N TYR A 123 -10.70 -18.86 -9.22
CA TYR A 123 -11.18 -19.66 -8.10
C TYR A 123 -10.69 -21.11 -8.20
N VAL A 124 -10.17 -21.66 -7.09
CA VAL A 124 -9.79 -23.08 -6.99
C VAL A 124 -10.68 -23.75 -5.95
N GLY A 125 -11.83 -24.25 -6.42
CA GLY A 125 -12.83 -24.93 -5.59
C GLY A 125 -12.34 -26.27 -5.04
N ASP A 126 -11.92 -27.16 -5.94
CA ASP A 126 -11.74 -28.59 -5.64
C ASP A 126 -10.57 -28.93 -4.71
N LYS A 127 -9.65 -27.99 -4.47
CA LYS A 127 -8.47 -28.22 -3.62
C LYS A 127 -8.42 -27.32 -2.39
N THR A 128 -8.68 -26.03 -2.57
CA THR A 128 -8.35 -25.02 -1.54
C THR A 128 -9.50 -24.07 -1.21
N ASN A 129 -10.63 -24.17 -1.91
CA ASN A 129 -11.82 -23.33 -1.74
C ASN A 129 -11.51 -21.82 -1.64
N ARG A 130 -10.58 -21.33 -2.48
CA ARG A 130 -10.09 -19.94 -2.46
C ARG A 130 -9.69 -19.44 -3.84
N HIS A 131 -9.68 -18.13 -4.01
CA HIS A 131 -9.08 -17.48 -5.17
C HIS A 131 -7.56 -17.53 -5.10
N ARG A 132 -6.93 -17.95 -6.19
CA ARG A 132 -5.49 -17.85 -6.42
C ARG A 132 -5.18 -16.61 -7.26
N VAL A 133 -3.99 -16.08 -7.02
CA VAL A 133 -3.38 -15.03 -7.82
C VAL A 133 -2.07 -15.57 -8.35
N VAL A 134 -1.81 -15.32 -9.63
CA VAL A 134 -0.62 -15.75 -10.34
C VAL A 134 -0.09 -14.53 -11.10
N VAL A 135 1.18 -14.19 -10.90
CA VAL A 135 1.85 -13.04 -11.53
C VAL A 135 2.95 -13.59 -12.42
N SER A 136 2.96 -13.22 -13.71
CA SER A 136 3.85 -13.73 -14.76
C SER A 136 3.70 -15.20 -15.15
N GLY A 137 3.09 -16.03 -14.30
CA GLY A 137 2.93 -17.46 -14.55
C GLY A 137 3.19 -18.30 -13.31
N ALA A 138 3.41 -19.60 -13.51
CA ALA A 138 3.65 -20.57 -12.44
C ALA A 138 5.04 -21.21 -12.50
N GLU A 139 5.94 -20.70 -13.34
CA GLU A 139 7.30 -21.18 -13.51
C GLU A 139 8.24 -20.62 -12.43
N LYS A 140 9.44 -21.20 -12.31
CA LYS A 140 10.46 -20.68 -11.40
C LYS A 140 10.86 -19.26 -11.83
N GLY A 141 10.82 -18.32 -10.89
CA GLY A 141 11.08 -16.89 -11.14
C GLY A 141 9.82 -16.05 -11.41
N ASP A 142 8.66 -16.69 -11.54
CA ASP A 142 7.36 -16.02 -11.48
C ASP A 142 6.96 -15.66 -10.04
N GLY A 143 5.80 -15.00 -9.90
CA GLY A 143 5.24 -14.56 -8.62
C GLY A 143 5.35 -13.06 -8.41
N ASN A 144 5.09 -12.61 -7.17
CA ASN A 144 5.01 -11.19 -6.88
C ASN A 144 6.36 -10.47 -7.07
N PHE A 145 6.29 -9.25 -7.59
CA PHE A 145 7.43 -8.33 -7.67
C PHE A 145 7.87 -7.84 -6.28
N ALA A 146 9.14 -7.48 -6.15
CA ALA A 146 9.67 -6.85 -4.93
C ALA A 146 9.39 -5.34 -4.94
N TYR A 147 8.34 -4.90 -4.25
CA TYR A 147 7.97 -3.49 -4.14
C TYR A 147 7.13 -3.23 -2.89
N ASN A 148 7.37 -2.12 -2.20
CA ASN A 148 6.60 -1.81 -1.00
C ASN A 148 5.18 -1.38 -1.36
N THR A 149 4.20 -1.86 -0.60
CA THR A 149 2.80 -1.46 -0.75
C THR A 149 2.14 -1.29 0.60
N SER A 150 1.25 -0.32 0.73
CA SER A 150 0.47 -0.17 1.96
C SER A 150 -0.93 0.26 1.58
N PHE A 151 -1.91 -0.57 1.96
CA PHE A 151 -3.31 -0.21 1.86
C PHE A 151 -3.83 0.33 3.20
N LEU A 152 -4.33 1.56 3.21
CA LEU A 152 -4.98 2.16 4.38
C LEU A 152 -6.49 2.28 4.15
N ASN A 153 -7.23 1.33 4.73
CA ASN A 153 -8.68 1.47 4.82
C ASN A 153 -9.04 2.40 5.99
N LEU A 154 -9.62 3.56 5.70
CA LEU A 154 -10.06 4.54 6.71
C LEU A 154 -11.10 3.98 7.71
N LYS A 155 -11.71 2.83 7.43
CA LYS A 155 -12.54 2.09 8.41
C LYS A 155 -11.76 1.49 9.58
N ARG A 156 -10.41 1.51 9.56
CA ARG A 156 -9.57 0.93 10.61
C ARG A 156 -9.17 1.90 11.71
N LEU A 157 -9.76 3.08 11.76
CA LEU A 157 -9.54 4.02 12.86
C LEU A 157 -10.76 3.96 13.77
N TYR A 158 -10.90 2.82 14.45
CA TYR A 158 -11.80 2.72 15.58
C TYR A 158 -11.49 3.87 16.54
N PRO A 159 -12.50 4.58 17.07
CA PRO A 159 -12.27 5.50 18.18
C PRO A 159 -11.42 4.84 19.25
N LEU A 160 -10.50 5.58 19.88
CA LEU A 160 -9.61 4.97 20.87
C LEU A 160 -10.36 4.26 22.00
N VAL A 161 -11.53 4.80 22.38
CA VAL A 161 -12.47 4.20 23.34
C VAL A 161 -12.90 2.77 22.98
N ASP A 162 -12.92 2.42 21.69
CA ASP A 162 -13.31 1.09 21.20
C ASP A 162 -12.11 0.14 21.02
N THR A 163 -10.92 0.56 21.46
CA THR A 163 -9.65 -0.20 21.32
C THR A 163 -8.96 -0.40 22.67
N LYS A 164 -8.03 -1.35 22.73
CA LYS A 164 -7.10 -1.55 23.86
C LYS A 164 -5.74 -0.91 23.60
N ALA A 165 -5.67 0.03 22.66
CA ALA A 165 -4.43 0.71 22.31
C ALA A 165 -3.98 1.58 23.48
N VAL A 166 -2.70 1.48 23.81
CA VAL A 166 -2.07 2.24 24.89
C VAL A 166 -0.71 2.75 24.44
N PRO A 167 -0.14 3.77 25.11
CA PRO A 167 1.22 4.20 24.86
C PRO A 167 2.22 3.04 25.04
N ASP A 168 3.08 2.85 24.06
CA ASP A 168 4.14 1.86 24.08
C ASP A 168 5.48 2.58 24.31
N LYS A 169 6.34 2.03 25.18
CA LYS A 169 7.64 2.61 25.54
C LYS A 169 8.81 1.78 24.99
N ALA A 170 8.54 0.85 24.08
CA ALA A 170 9.59 0.09 23.42
C ALA A 170 10.48 1.02 22.58
N ALA A 171 11.79 1.02 22.85
CA ALA A 171 12.76 1.85 22.14
C ALA A 171 12.78 1.63 20.62
N SER A 172 12.31 0.47 20.15
CA SER A 172 12.15 0.19 18.71
C SER A 172 11.11 1.08 18.01
N LEU A 173 10.21 1.70 18.78
CA LEU A 173 9.15 2.58 18.30
C LEU A 173 9.55 4.07 18.39
N ASP A 174 10.71 4.37 18.97
CA ASP A 174 11.17 5.73 19.09
C ASP A 174 11.49 6.31 17.71
N LEU A 175 11.15 7.58 17.55
CA LEU A 175 11.48 8.38 16.39
C LEU A 175 12.84 9.04 16.62
N SER A 176 13.66 9.11 15.58
CA SER A 176 14.84 9.97 15.60
C SER A 176 14.42 11.44 15.79
N PRO A 177 15.32 12.34 16.22
CA PRO A 177 14.99 13.76 16.35
C PRO A 177 14.46 14.39 15.05
N GLU A 178 14.98 13.95 13.90
CA GLU A 178 14.51 14.36 12.57
C GLU A 178 13.10 13.83 12.30
N GLU A 179 12.86 12.54 12.53
CA GLU A 179 11.54 11.92 12.36
C GLU A 179 10.47 12.53 13.27
N ALA A 180 10.83 12.91 14.49
CA ALA A 180 9.95 13.58 15.43
C ALA A 180 9.60 15.01 14.96
N ALA A 181 10.59 15.74 14.41
CA ALA A 181 10.37 17.05 13.80
C ALA A 181 9.46 16.96 12.57
N ASP A 182 9.68 15.97 11.70
CA ASP A 182 8.83 15.72 10.53
C ASP A 182 7.39 15.36 10.92
N LEU A 183 7.20 14.57 11.99
CA LEU A 183 5.88 14.23 12.50
C LEU A 183 5.13 15.48 12.97
N LYS A 184 5.83 16.35 13.71
CA LYS A 184 5.28 17.63 14.15
C LYS A 184 4.87 18.48 12.95
N ASP A 185 5.78 18.72 12.01
CA ASP A 185 5.51 19.51 10.80
C ASP A 185 4.35 18.93 9.97
N TYR A 186 4.28 17.60 9.85
CA TYR A 186 3.18 16.91 9.18
C TYR A 186 1.83 17.17 9.85
N TYR A 187 1.76 17.12 11.19
CA TYR A 187 0.53 17.43 11.93
C TYR A 187 0.14 18.89 11.79
N GLU A 188 1.08 19.82 11.98
CA GLU A 188 0.84 21.27 11.93
C GLU A 188 0.44 21.75 10.52
N THR A 189 0.96 21.09 9.48
CA THR A 189 0.60 21.38 8.09
C THR A 189 -0.86 21.02 7.78
N VAL A 190 -1.38 19.92 8.34
CA VAL A 190 -2.74 19.45 8.05
C VAL A 190 -3.77 20.00 9.04
N LEU A 191 -3.40 20.07 10.33
CA LEU A 191 -4.20 20.60 11.42
C LEU A 191 -3.48 21.83 11.97
N PRO A 192 -3.83 23.05 11.52
CA PRO A 192 -3.17 24.28 11.94
C PRO A 192 -3.33 24.49 13.46
N SER A 193 -2.32 24.06 14.21
CA SER A 193 -2.23 24.15 15.66
C SER A 193 -0.77 24.30 16.02
N THR A 194 -0.45 25.03 17.07
CA THR A 194 0.92 25.15 17.62
C THR A 194 1.06 24.38 18.92
N ASP A 195 0.04 23.60 19.30
CA ASP A 195 0.00 22.88 20.57
C ASP A 195 0.74 21.54 20.51
N TYR A 196 1.24 21.13 19.34
CA TYR A 196 2.00 19.89 19.17
C TYR A 196 3.48 20.11 19.53
N ASN A 197 4.04 19.23 20.36
CA ASN A 197 5.45 19.31 20.74
C ASN A 197 6.11 17.93 20.74
N GLN A 198 5.59 17.02 21.56
CA GLN A 198 6.05 15.64 21.63
C GLN A 198 4.93 14.69 21.25
N PHE A 199 5.32 13.50 20.80
CA PHE A 199 4.39 12.44 20.46
C PHE A 199 4.79 11.14 21.15
N THR A 200 3.80 10.30 21.45
CA THR A 200 4.00 8.94 21.93
C THR A 200 3.41 7.94 20.93
N PRO A 201 4.08 6.80 20.66
CA PRO A 201 3.48 5.75 19.87
C PRO A 201 2.36 5.08 20.67
N VAL A 202 1.17 4.99 20.07
CA VAL A 202 -0.01 4.34 20.64
C VAL A 202 -0.38 3.15 19.78
N HIS A 203 -0.46 1.96 20.39
CA HIS A 203 -0.52 0.72 19.64
C HIS A 203 -1.42 -0.33 20.28
N GLU A 204 -2.20 -1.00 19.44
CA GLU A 204 -2.78 -2.32 19.68
C GLU A 204 -2.49 -3.21 18.47
N LYS A 205 -1.81 -4.33 18.71
CA LYS A 205 -1.33 -5.22 17.66
C LYS A 205 -2.43 -5.62 16.68
N ASN A 206 -2.19 -5.34 15.39
CA ASN A 206 -3.10 -5.59 14.27
C ASN A 206 -4.44 -4.81 14.30
N VAL A 207 -4.66 -3.96 15.30
CA VAL A 207 -5.90 -3.19 15.46
C VAL A 207 -5.66 -1.72 15.17
N LYS A 208 -4.71 -1.10 15.87
CA LYS A 208 -4.46 0.34 15.79
C LYS A 208 -2.98 0.66 15.97
N THR A 209 -2.49 1.59 15.16
CA THR A 209 -1.13 2.15 15.24
C THR A 209 -1.24 3.64 14.94
N THR A 210 -0.84 4.49 15.88
CA THR A 210 -0.84 5.94 15.69
C THR A 210 0.23 6.61 16.56
N PHE A 211 0.48 7.89 16.31
CA PHE A 211 1.28 8.75 17.17
C PHE A 211 0.38 9.81 17.78
N ALA A 212 0.32 9.87 19.11
CA ALA A 212 -0.54 10.81 19.81
C ALA A 212 0.29 11.94 20.45
N PRO A 213 -0.17 13.20 20.43
CA PRO A 213 0.51 14.27 21.13
C PRO A 213 0.56 14.03 22.64
N VAL A 214 1.67 14.42 23.27
CA VAL A 214 1.93 14.33 24.71
C VAL A 214 2.84 15.47 25.19
N GLY A 215 2.98 15.61 26.51
CA GLY A 215 3.94 16.51 27.15
C GLY A 215 3.31 17.70 27.85
N GLU A 216 4.13 18.48 28.58
CA GLU A 216 3.68 19.58 29.45
C GLU A 216 2.99 20.74 28.73
N GLY A 217 3.14 20.84 27.40
CA GLY A 217 2.44 21.82 26.56
C GLY A 217 1.19 21.30 25.87
N ALA A 218 0.89 20.00 25.96
CA ALA A 218 -0.28 19.41 25.32
C ALA A 218 -1.54 19.70 26.13
N ARG A 219 -2.62 20.15 25.46
CA ARG A 219 -3.91 20.44 26.11
C ARG A 219 -4.70 19.19 26.50
N TYR A 220 -4.36 18.07 25.91
CA TYR A 220 -4.97 16.76 26.11
C TYR A 220 -3.94 15.68 25.81
N ASP A 221 -4.23 14.46 26.25
CA ASP A 221 -3.39 13.30 26.04
C ASP A 221 -3.97 12.37 24.96
N TRP A 222 -3.29 11.24 24.77
CA TRP A 222 -3.67 10.23 23.80
C TRP A 222 -5.11 9.74 23.96
N LEU A 223 -5.72 9.75 25.15
CA LEU A 223 -7.10 9.29 25.35
C LEU A 223 -8.13 10.16 24.61
N SER A 224 -7.78 11.40 24.31
CA SER A 224 -8.70 12.42 23.79
C SER A 224 -8.36 12.90 22.38
N ILE A 225 -7.44 12.23 21.68
CA ILE A 225 -7.11 12.62 20.30
C ILE A 225 -8.31 12.45 19.39
N SER A 226 -8.44 13.38 18.45
CA SER A 226 -9.48 13.33 17.42
C SER A 226 -9.22 12.20 16.42
N SER A 227 -10.27 11.80 15.70
CA SER A 227 -10.10 10.90 14.55
C SER A 227 -9.17 11.47 13.48
N GLY A 228 -9.07 12.80 13.37
CA GLY A 228 -8.15 13.46 12.43
C GLY A 228 -6.69 13.19 12.80
N GLU A 229 -6.32 13.43 14.04
CA GLU A 229 -4.96 13.18 14.55
C GLU A 229 -4.62 11.68 14.52
N ASP A 230 -5.57 10.83 14.90
CA ASP A 230 -5.41 9.38 14.80
C ASP A 230 -5.08 8.95 13.36
N ASN A 231 -5.78 9.51 12.37
CA ASN A 231 -5.53 9.26 10.95
C ASN A 231 -4.14 9.74 10.52
N LEU A 232 -3.74 10.94 10.97
CA LEU A 232 -2.42 11.50 10.62
C LEU A 232 -1.30 10.64 11.16
N GLY A 233 -1.36 10.19 12.40
CA GLY A 233 -0.33 9.33 12.99
C GLY A 233 -0.25 7.99 12.29
N ALA A 234 -1.39 7.42 11.91
CA ALA A 234 -1.44 6.19 11.13
C ALA A 234 -0.86 6.36 9.71
N ILE A 235 -1.16 7.47 9.02
CA ILE A 235 -0.62 7.77 7.68
C ILE A 235 0.89 8.02 7.77
N PHE A 236 1.32 8.88 8.70
CA PHE A 236 2.73 9.20 8.92
C PHE A 236 3.55 7.93 9.19
N ASN A 237 3.06 7.05 10.07
CA ASN A 237 3.70 5.76 10.32
C ASN A 237 3.97 4.96 9.02
N ARG A 238 3.00 4.90 8.11
CA ARG A 238 3.18 4.19 6.83
C ARG A 238 4.23 4.87 5.98
N LEU A 239 4.12 6.19 5.79
CA LEU A 239 5.04 7.00 5.00
C LEU A 239 6.48 6.89 5.54
N LEU A 240 6.64 6.91 6.86
CA LEU A 240 7.93 6.75 7.50
C LEU A 240 8.50 5.33 7.28
N GLY A 241 7.65 4.30 7.33
CA GLY A 241 8.05 2.94 6.94
C GLY A 241 8.63 2.89 5.53
N PHE A 242 7.94 3.50 4.55
CA PHE A 242 8.48 3.63 3.20
C PHE A 242 9.82 4.35 3.23
N ARG A 243 9.93 5.52 3.89
CA ARG A 243 11.18 6.28 3.97
C ARG A 243 12.34 5.47 4.56
N ARG A 244 12.15 4.82 5.72
CA ARG A 244 13.17 3.97 6.38
C ARG A 244 13.62 2.82 5.48
N SER A 245 12.70 2.27 4.68
CA SER A 245 13.01 1.18 3.75
C SER A 245 13.63 1.62 2.44
N PHE A 246 13.67 2.94 2.17
CA PHE A 246 14.18 3.48 0.92
C PHE A 246 15.70 3.36 0.88
N LYS A 247 16.20 2.40 0.10
CA LYS A 247 17.63 2.14 -0.03
C LYS A 247 18.32 3.00 -1.11
N GLY A 248 17.63 4.00 -1.68
CA GLY A 248 18.19 4.89 -2.71
C GLY A 248 18.75 4.17 -3.94
N ARG A 249 18.31 2.95 -4.24
CA ARG A 249 18.92 2.10 -5.29
C ARG A 249 18.66 2.70 -6.67
N ASN A 250 19.67 3.34 -7.26
CA ASN A 250 19.86 3.51 -8.71
C ASN A 250 18.59 3.88 -9.53
N GLY A 251 17.68 4.72 -9.02
CA GLY A 251 16.46 5.12 -9.75
C GLY A 251 15.19 4.29 -9.47
N GLY A 252 15.26 3.31 -8.56
CA GLY A 252 14.10 2.58 -8.05
C GLY A 252 13.22 3.45 -7.14
N GLY A 253 11.90 3.31 -7.29
CA GLY A 253 10.90 3.98 -6.47
C GLY A 253 10.72 3.30 -5.11
N ASN A 254 10.12 4.02 -4.18
CA ASN A 254 10.01 3.55 -2.80
C ASN A 254 8.83 2.59 -2.57
N GLY A 255 7.75 2.72 -3.34
CA GLY A 255 6.54 1.93 -3.15
C GLY A 255 5.27 2.68 -3.57
N ILE A 256 4.12 2.06 -3.35
CA ILE A 256 2.81 2.70 -3.52
C ILE A 256 2.00 2.65 -2.22
N PHE A 257 1.51 3.82 -1.80
CA PHE A 257 0.54 3.97 -0.74
C PHE A 257 -0.86 4.10 -1.35
N VAL A 258 -1.80 3.28 -0.88
CA VAL A 258 -3.12 3.06 -1.50
C VAL A 258 -4.21 3.20 -0.46
#